data_AF-A0A3M0ZWY0-F1
#
_entry.id   AF-A0A3M0ZWY0-F1
#
_cell.length_a   1.000
_cell.length_b   1.000
_cell.length_c   1.000
_cell.angle_alpha   90.00
_cell.angle_beta   90.00
_cell.angle_gamma   90.00
#
_symmetry.space_group_name_H-M   'P 1'
#
loop_
_entity.id
_entity.type
_entity.pdbx_description
1 polymer ?
#
loop_
_entity_poly.entity_id
_entity_poly.type
_entity_poly.pdbx_seq_one_letter_code
_entity_poly.pdbx_strand_id
1 'polypeptide(L)'
;LTIESQPEAEFIGTVKMISPVVDPTTGTAKVTIDIENHGGKLKPGMFASVYINTDTHRNTLLIPKKALLLESETDQVFVYDNGVARKANLKLGFISGDWVEVLSGLKEGDLVVTIGQEGLREGLPLKIPEQTAGLTSTSTDSVTRSIAKSQATANNTKKQPQGKIAFGQPNPERLKRMEERLLSIPEIRKEYEKRLKKDPELKDNPEKKMAFFREMFRKMRGQRRR
;
A
#
# COMPACT_ATOMS: atom_id res chain seq x y z
N LEU A 1 9.33 -7.16 -18.54
CA LEU A 1 10.74 -7.63 -18.69
C LEU A 1 11.65 -6.58 -18.08
N THR A 2 12.63 -6.99 -17.28
CA THR A 2 13.67 -6.13 -16.70
C THR A 2 15.04 -6.60 -17.17
N ILE A 3 15.99 -5.68 -17.27
CA ILE A 3 17.36 -5.97 -17.70
C ILE A 3 18.29 -5.60 -16.57
N GLU A 4 19.25 -6.47 -16.24
CA GLU A 4 20.18 -6.25 -15.13
C GLU A 4 20.98 -4.94 -15.26
N SER A 5 21.31 -4.53 -16.49
CA SER A 5 22.03 -3.26 -16.73
C SER A 5 21.15 -2.01 -16.72
N GLN A 6 19.82 -2.16 -16.73
CA GLN A 6 18.84 -1.07 -16.67
C GLN A 6 17.62 -1.49 -15.83
N PRO A 7 17.76 -1.61 -14.49
CA PRO A 7 16.71 -2.12 -13.63
C PRO A 7 15.46 -1.22 -13.56
N GLU A 8 15.58 0.07 -13.89
CA GLU A 8 14.43 1.01 -13.93
C GLU A 8 13.67 1.01 -15.27
N ALA A 9 14.13 0.27 -16.28
CA ALA A 9 13.47 0.18 -17.57
C ALA A 9 12.62 -1.09 -17.67
N GLU A 10 11.30 -0.91 -17.74
CA GLU A 10 10.35 -2.00 -17.99
C GLU A 10 10.04 -2.10 -19.48
N PHE A 11 10.16 -3.30 -20.04
CA PHE A 11 9.78 -3.60 -21.41
C PHE A 11 8.57 -4.55 -21.42
N ILE A 12 7.58 -4.19 -22.22
CA ILE A 12 6.37 -5.00 -22.46
C ILE A 12 6.60 -5.80 -23.74
N GLY A 13 6.31 -7.09 -23.69
CA GLY A 13 6.48 -8.01 -24.81
C GLY A 13 5.34 -9.01 -24.87
N THR A 14 5.13 -9.58 -26.05
CA THR A 14 4.13 -10.63 -26.27
C THR A 14 4.82 -11.95 -26.58
N VAL A 15 4.38 -13.04 -25.96
CA VAL A 15 4.88 -14.37 -26.29
C VAL A 15 4.46 -14.71 -27.72
N LYS A 16 5.43 -14.83 -28.62
CA LYS A 16 5.21 -15.10 -30.04
C LYS A 16 5.14 -16.58 -30.34
N MET A 17 5.97 -17.37 -29.66
CA MET A 17 6.06 -18.81 -29.89
C MET A 17 6.61 -19.52 -28.65
N ILE A 18 6.02 -20.65 -28.33
CA ILE A 18 6.54 -21.61 -27.35
C ILE A 18 6.97 -22.83 -28.15
N SER A 19 8.25 -23.21 -28.05
CA SER A 19 8.78 -24.41 -28.70
C SER A 19 8.07 -25.65 -28.15
N PRO A 20 7.55 -26.54 -29.01
CA PRO A 20 6.96 -27.80 -28.56
C PRO A 20 8.02 -28.80 -28.08
N VAL A 21 9.28 -28.57 -28.41
CA VAL A 21 10.41 -29.39 -27.95
C VAL A 21 10.86 -28.92 -26.59
N VAL A 22 10.76 -29.81 -25.61
CA VAL A 22 11.26 -29.65 -24.23
C VAL A 22 12.61 -30.34 -24.12
N ASP A 23 13.58 -29.69 -23.49
CA ASP A 23 14.84 -30.34 -23.15
C ASP A 23 14.61 -31.34 -22.00
N PRO A 24 14.78 -32.66 -22.22
CA PRO A 24 14.50 -33.67 -21.21
C PRO A 24 15.47 -33.63 -20.02
N THR A 25 16.63 -32.99 -20.17
CA THR A 25 17.64 -32.88 -19.11
C THR A 25 17.26 -31.79 -18.10
N THR A 26 16.75 -30.66 -18.60
CA THR A 26 16.43 -29.48 -17.78
C THR A 26 14.94 -29.29 -17.52
N GLY A 27 14.07 -29.98 -18.27
CA GLY A 27 12.62 -29.78 -18.24
C GLY A 27 12.18 -28.42 -18.79
N THR A 28 13.06 -27.71 -19.51
CA THR A 28 12.79 -26.35 -20.00
C THR A 28 12.34 -26.34 -21.47
N ALA A 29 11.53 -25.35 -21.83
CA ALA A 29 11.09 -25.10 -23.19
C ALA A 29 11.56 -23.72 -23.66
N LYS A 30 11.96 -23.63 -24.93
CA LYS A 30 12.36 -22.35 -25.52
C LYS A 30 11.13 -21.49 -25.82
N VAL A 31 11.06 -20.30 -25.24
CA VAL A 31 10.01 -19.30 -25.50
C VAL A 31 10.60 -18.13 -26.27
N THR A 32 9.95 -17.74 -27.37
CA THR A 32 10.29 -16.55 -28.17
C THR A 32 9.29 -15.44 -27.85
N ILE A 33 9.80 -14.29 -27.40
CA ILE A 33 9.00 -13.13 -27.02
C ILE A 33 9.32 -12.00 -28.00
N ASP A 34 8.27 -11.39 -28.55
CA ASP A 34 8.40 -10.20 -29.39
C ASP A 34 8.33 -8.96 -28.50
N ILE A 35 9.28 -8.04 -28.67
CA ILE A 35 9.40 -6.84 -27.83
C ILE A 35 9.66 -5.64 -28.71
N GLU A 36 8.84 -4.61 -28.56
CA GLU A 36 9.03 -3.35 -29.25
C GLU A 36 10.22 -2.58 -28.63
N ASN A 37 11.31 -2.49 -29.37
CA ASN A 37 12.55 -1.83 -28.93
C ASN A 37 12.61 -0.36 -29.38
N HIS A 38 11.61 0.43 -29.00
CA HIS A 38 11.59 1.86 -29.33
C HIS A 38 12.78 2.58 -28.69
N GLY A 39 13.71 3.06 -29.51
CA GLY A 39 14.91 3.76 -29.06
C GLY A 39 16.16 2.89 -28.85
N GLY A 40 16.17 1.62 -29.31
CA GLY A 40 17.39 0.81 -29.39
C GLY A 40 18.04 0.46 -28.05
N LYS A 41 17.24 0.43 -26.98
CA LYS A 41 17.71 0.18 -25.61
C LYS A 41 18.06 -1.30 -25.38
N LEU A 42 17.37 -2.20 -26.07
CA LEU A 42 17.66 -3.64 -26.07
C LEU A 42 18.75 -3.94 -27.10
N LYS A 43 19.88 -4.51 -26.65
CA LYS A 43 20.98 -4.97 -27.51
C LYS A 43 21.10 -6.49 -27.44
N PRO A 44 21.48 -7.15 -28.54
CA PRO A 44 21.78 -8.58 -28.52
C PRO A 44 22.88 -8.93 -27.49
N GLY A 45 22.72 -10.05 -26.80
CA GLY A 45 23.67 -10.51 -25.77
C GLY A 45 23.40 -10.00 -24.36
N MET A 46 22.39 -9.15 -24.15
CA MET A 46 21.96 -8.73 -22.82
C MET A 46 21.15 -9.82 -22.12
N PHE A 47 21.39 -10.00 -20.82
CA PHE A 47 20.54 -10.81 -19.96
C PHE A 47 19.30 -10.03 -19.52
N ALA A 48 18.16 -10.70 -19.54
CA ALA A 48 16.88 -10.13 -19.17
C ALA A 48 16.08 -11.11 -18.32
N SER A 49 15.41 -10.57 -17.30
CA SER A 49 14.45 -11.28 -16.46
C SER A 49 13.06 -11.00 -16.98
N VAL A 50 12.32 -12.07 -17.27
CA VAL A 50 10.96 -11.98 -17.80
C VAL A 50 9.96 -12.44 -16.75
N TYR A 51 8.99 -11.58 -16.47
CA TYR A 51 7.79 -11.95 -15.74
C TYR A 51 6.70 -12.24 -16.76
N ILE A 52 6.18 -13.47 -16.76
CA ILE A 52 5.13 -13.91 -17.68
C ILE A 52 3.87 -14.13 -16.84
N ASN A 53 2.83 -13.35 -17.12
CA ASN A 53 1.52 -13.54 -16.51
C ASN A 53 0.81 -14.66 -17.27
N THR A 54 0.70 -15.84 -16.67
CA THR A 54 0.11 -17.02 -17.32
C THR A 54 -1.42 -17.08 -17.21
N ASP A 55 -1.97 -16.51 -16.14
CA ASP A 55 -3.41 -16.43 -15.90
C ASP A 55 -3.75 -15.14 -15.16
N THR A 56 -4.97 -14.65 -15.29
CA THR A 56 -5.46 -13.48 -14.56
C THR A 56 -6.92 -13.68 -14.20
N HIS A 57 -7.15 -14.01 -12.93
CA HIS A 57 -8.49 -14.06 -12.37
C HIS A 57 -8.96 -12.65 -12.01
N ARG A 58 -10.04 -12.20 -12.66
CA ARG A 58 -10.68 -10.91 -12.38
C ARG A 58 -11.80 -11.11 -11.35
N ASN A 59 -12.06 -10.08 -10.56
CA ASN A 59 -13.14 -10.04 -9.58
C ASN A 59 -13.03 -11.14 -8.51
N THR A 60 -11.81 -11.38 -8.03
CA THR A 60 -11.55 -12.38 -6.98
C THR A 60 -11.26 -11.71 -5.64
N LEU A 61 -11.59 -12.40 -4.55
CA LEU A 61 -11.27 -11.92 -3.21
C LEU A 61 -9.81 -12.21 -2.90
N LEU A 62 -9.07 -11.16 -2.55
CA LEU A 62 -7.66 -11.26 -2.19
C LEU A 62 -7.47 -10.99 -0.70
N ILE A 63 -6.70 -11.85 -0.05
CA ILE A 63 -6.23 -11.62 1.31
C ILE A 63 -4.71 -11.59 1.35
N PRO A 64 -4.11 -10.82 2.28
CA PRO A 64 -2.66 -10.88 2.49
C PRO A 64 -2.26 -12.27 2.96
N LYS A 65 -1.21 -12.86 2.37
CA LYS A 65 -0.67 -14.17 2.76
C LYS A 65 -0.36 -14.27 4.25
N LYS A 66 0.11 -13.17 4.85
CA LYS A 66 0.40 -13.07 6.29
C LYS A 66 -0.81 -13.23 7.21
N ALA A 67 -2.03 -13.13 6.69
CA ALA A 67 -3.25 -13.34 7.48
C ALA A 67 -3.64 -14.82 7.60
N LEU A 68 -3.08 -15.66 6.72
CA LEU A 68 -3.37 -17.10 6.72
C LEU A 68 -2.78 -17.77 7.95
N LEU A 69 -3.61 -18.60 8.56
CA LEU A 69 -3.22 -19.60 9.54
C LEU A 69 -2.99 -20.89 8.77
N LEU A 70 -1.73 -21.27 8.64
CA LEU A 70 -1.37 -22.59 8.11
C LEU A 70 -1.43 -23.59 9.27
N GLU A 71 -2.64 -24.05 9.60
CA GLU A 71 -2.83 -25.24 10.44
C GLU A 71 -2.77 -26.49 9.52
N SER A 72 -2.20 -27.59 10.03
CA SER A 72 -1.72 -28.74 9.23
C SER A 72 -2.70 -29.38 8.26
N GLU A 73 -4.00 -29.14 8.39
CA GLU A 73 -5.04 -29.74 7.54
C GLU A 73 -6.03 -28.75 6.92
N THR A 74 -6.04 -27.47 7.33
CA THR A 74 -7.02 -26.49 6.82
C THR A 74 -6.47 -25.08 6.76
N ASP A 75 -6.70 -24.41 5.63
CA ASP A 75 -6.43 -22.99 5.48
C ASP A 75 -7.50 -22.17 6.20
N GLN A 76 -7.09 -21.40 7.21
CA GLN A 76 -7.99 -20.61 8.04
C GLN A 76 -7.53 -19.16 8.16
N VAL A 77 -8.47 -18.27 8.48
CA VAL A 77 -8.19 -16.88 8.87
C VAL A 77 -9.05 -16.47 10.05
N PHE A 78 -8.60 -15.45 10.79
CA PHE A 78 -9.44 -14.74 11.74
C PHE A 78 -10.12 -13.54 11.07
N VAL A 79 -11.43 -13.49 11.18
CA VAL A 79 -12.28 -12.38 10.74
C VAL A 79 -12.75 -11.62 11.97
N TYR A 80 -12.76 -10.30 11.88
CA TYR A 80 -13.40 -9.43 12.86
C TYR A 80 -14.90 -9.42 12.61
N ASP A 81 -15.66 -9.88 13.61
CA ASP A 81 -17.11 -9.93 13.58
C ASP A 81 -17.63 -9.29 14.87
N ASN A 82 -18.28 -8.13 14.77
CA ASN A 82 -18.92 -7.45 15.89
C ASN A 82 -18.06 -7.30 17.17
N GLY A 83 -16.76 -7.06 17.02
CA GLY A 83 -15.85 -6.88 18.16
C GLY A 83 -15.16 -8.15 18.63
N VAL A 84 -15.38 -9.31 17.99
CA VAL A 84 -14.74 -10.58 18.33
C VAL A 84 -14.03 -11.20 17.13
N ALA A 85 -13.05 -12.07 17.41
CA ALA A 85 -12.34 -12.87 16.42
C ALA A 85 -13.15 -14.13 16.09
N ARG A 86 -13.53 -14.32 14.82
CA ARG A 86 -14.19 -15.52 14.31
C ARG A 86 -13.23 -16.29 13.39
N LYS A 87 -13.11 -17.61 13.55
CA LYS A 87 -12.37 -18.43 12.59
C LYS A 87 -13.21 -18.65 11.33
N ALA A 88 -12.60 -18.51 10.16
CA ALA A 88 -13.22 -18.81 8.89
C ALA A 88 -12.33 -19.76 8.09
N ASN A 89 -12.90 -20.91 7.71
CA ASN A 89 -12.24 -21.86 6.82
C ASN A 89 -12.28 -21.34 5.40
N LEU A 90 -11.14 -21.39 4.71
CA LEU A 90 -11.00 -20.87 3.37
C LEU A 90 -10.76 -22.00 2.37
N LYS A 91 -11.22 -21.76 1.14
CA LYS A 91 -10.71 -22.47 -0.03
C LYS A 91 -9.85 -21.49 -0.81
N LEU A 92 -8.54 -21.78 -0.88
CA LEU A 92 -7.59 -20.91 -1.55
C LEU A 92 -7.49 -21.22 -3.04
N GLY A 93 -7.14 -20.20 -3.82
CA GLY A 93 -6.85 -20.27 -5.25
C GLY A 93 -5.39 -19.91 -5.53
N PHE A 94 -5.17 -19.04 -6.51
CA PHE A 94 -3.84 -18.58 -6.88
C PHE A 94 -3.14 -17.79 -5.76
N ILE A 95 -1.85 -18.06 -5.58
CA ILE A 95 -0.96 -17.28 -4.72
C ILE A 95 -0.07 -16.43 -5.63
N SER A 96 -0.10 -15.11 -5.46
CA SER A 96 0.68 -14.17 -6.25
C SER A 96 1.35 -13.13 -5.35
N GLY A 97 2.68 -13.25 -5.21
CA GLY A 97 3.46 -12.40 -4.31
C GLY A 97 2.98 -12.52 -2.85
N ASP A 98 2.59 -11.39 -2.28
CA ASP A 98 2.08 -11.28 -0.89
C ASP A 98 0.56 -11.50 -0.77
N TRP A 99 -0.13 -11.80 -1.87
CA TRP A 99 -1.57 -11.94 -1.93
C TRP A 99 -1.99 -13.37 -2.25
N VAL A 100 -3.11 -13.78 -1.68
CA VAL A 100 -3.71 -15.09 -1.89
C VAL A 100 -5.17 -14.91 -2.28
N GLU A 101 -5.54 -15.62 -3.33
CA GLU A 101 -6.91 -15.72 -3.80
C GLU A 101 -7.78 -16.59 -2.88
N VAL A 102 -8.98 -16.11 -2.56
CA VAL A 102 -9.99 -16.82 -1.78
C VAL A 102 -11.15 -17.17 -2.69
N LEU A 103 -11.31 -18.47 -2.98
CA LEU A 103 -12.41 -19.01 -3.79
C LEU A 103 -13.71 -19.11 -2.99
N SER A 104 -13.62 -19.38 -1.68
CA SER A 104 -14.76 -19.42 -0.77
C SER A 104 -14.34 -19.27 0.68
N GLY A 105 -15.27 -18.83 1.54
CA GLY A 105 -15.08 -18.74 2.99
C GLY A 105 -15.07 -17.30 3.53
N LEU A 106 -14.98 -16.31 2.65
CA LEU A 106 -15.08 -14.88 2.96
C LEU A 106 -16.04 -14.18 2.02
N LYS A 107 -16.51 -13.01 2.45
CA LYS A 107 -17.29 -12.07 1.65
C LYS A 107 -16.54 -10.74 1.51
N GLU A 108 -16.89 -10.00 0.46
CA GLU A 108 -16.41 -8.64 0.31
C GLU A 108 -16.84 -7.78 1.52
N GLY A 109 -15.91 -7.01 2.06
CA GLY A 109 -16.12 -6.20 3.27
C GLY A 109 -15.75 -6.89 4.59
N ASP A 110 -15.46 -8.19 4.59
CA ASP A 110 -14.97 -8.88 5.78
C ASP A 110 -13.60 -8.34 6.20
N LEU A 111 -13.47 -7.99 7.48
CA LEU A 111 -12.23 -7.48 8.05
C LEU A 111 -11.36 -8.64 8.55
N VAL A 112 -10.24 -8.88 7.87
CA VAL A 112 -9.33 -9.98 8.21
C VAL A 112 -8.20 -9.49 9.12
N VAL A 113 -7.86 -10.29 10.14
CA VAL A 113 -6.73 -10.01 11.03
C VAL A 113 -5.41 -10.34 10.33
N THR A 114 -4.50 -9.37 10.26
CA THR A 114 -3.21 -9.51 9.56
C THR A 114 -1.99 -9.50 10.47
N ILE A 115 -2.18 -9.20 11.75
CA ILE A 115 -1.12 -9.08 12.77
C ILE A 115 -1.64 -9.64 14.09
N GLY A 116 -0.82 -10.41 14.79
CA GLY A 116 -1.11 -10.92 16.13
C GLY A 116 -2.04 -12.14 16.16
N GLN A 117 -2.29 -12.77 15.00
CA GLN A 117 -3.19 -13.91 14.87
C GLN A 117 -2.73 -15.18 15.62
N GLU A 118 -1.43 -15.34 15.88
CA GLU A 118 -0.86 -16.51 16.58
C GLU A 118 -1.39 -16.67 18.02
N GLY A 119 -1.72 -15.55 18.68
CA GLY A 119 -2.27 -15.55 20.04
C GLY A 119 -3.80 -15.53 20.08
N LEU A 120 -4.47 -15.49 18.92
CA LEU A 120 -5.91 -15.40 18.86
C LEU A 120 -6.58 -16.77 18.99
N ARG A 121 -7.76 -16.74 19.61
CA ARG A 121 -8.69 -17.85 19.71
C ARG A 121 -10.05 -17.34 19.28
N GLU A 122 -10.89 -18.26 18.82
CA GLU A 122 -12.27 -17.93 18.47
C GLU A 122 -13.01 -17.32 19.66
N GLY A 123 -13.78 -16.26 19.39
CA GLY A 123 -14.54 -15.50 20.39
C GLY A 123 -13.72 -14.45 21.17
N LEU A 124 -12.41 -14.30 20.94
CA LEU A 124 -11.64 -13.28 21.64
C LEU A 124 -12.04 -11.87 21.23
N PRO A 125 -12.15 -10.92 22.17
CA PRO A 125 -12.46 -9.54 21.86
C PRO A 125 -11.30 -8.89 21.08
N LEU A 126 -11.63 -8.27 19.97
CA LEU A 126 -10.71 -7.56 19.09
C LEU A 126 -10.95 -6.05 19.18
N LYS A 127 -9.86 -5.28 19.22
CA LYS A 127 -9.89 -3.83 19.05
C LYS A 127 -9.20 -3.49 17.76
N ILE A 128 -9.89 -2.79 16.86
CA ILE A 128 -9.30 -2.30 15.62
C ILE A 128 -8.45 -1.07 15.98
N PRO A 129 -7.14 -1.07 15.72
CA PRO A 129 -6.34 0.15 15.84
C PRO A 129 -6.81 1.16 14.78
N GLU A 130 -7.01 2.42 15.18
CA GLU A 130 -7.63 3.51 14.40
C GLU A 130 -6.93 3.83 13.05
N GLN A 131 -5.79 3.20 12.74
CA GLN A 131 -4.95 3.52 11.58
C GLN A 131 -5.35 2.88 10.24
N THR A 132 -6.53 2.23 10.12
CA THR A 132 -6.92 1.56 8.84
C THR A 132 -8.16 2.17 8.18
N ALA A 133 -8.76 3.22 8.74
CA ALA A 133 -10.00 3.85 8.23
C ALA A 133 -9.80 4.80 7.02
N GLY A 134 -8.75 4.60 6.21
CA GLY A 134 -8.38 5.52 5.12
C GLY A 134 -8.81 5.12 3.71
N LEU A 135 -9.44 3.95 3.52
CA LEU A 135 -9.70 3.37 2.19
C LEU A 135 -11.12 2.80 2.07
N THR A 136 -12.16 3.58 2.40
CA THR A 136 -13.54 3.32 1.91
C THR A 136 -14.43 4.54 2.21
N SER A 137 -14.58 5.42 1.21
CA SER A 137 -15.83 6.17 0.99
C SER A 137 -15.70 7.02 -0.27
N THR A 138 -16.16 6.50 -1.39
CA THR A 138 -16.58 7.34 -2.51
C THR A 138 -17.83 6.72 -3.11
N SER A 139 -18.96 7.44 -2.93
CA SER A 139 -20.23 7.43 -3.70
C SER A 139 -21.00 6.10 -3.76
N THR A 140 -22.30 5.97 -3.46
CA THR A 140 -23.50 6.84 -3.61
C THR A 140 -24.58 6.16 -2.73
N ASP A 141 -25.31 6.84 -1.84
CA ASP A 141 -26.68 7.24 -2.14
C ASP A 141 -27.20 8.24 -1.11
N SER A 142 -27.41 9.47 -1.57
CA SER A 142 -28.41 10.36 -1.04
C SER A 142 -29.80 9.84 -1.43
N VAL A 143 -30.69 9.58 -0.46
CA VAL A 143 -32.15 9.86 -0.50
C VAL A 143 -32.78 9.44 0.85
N THR A 144 -33.09 10.46 1.65
CA THR A 144 -34.40 10.62 2.34
C THR A 144 -34.71 9.76 3.58
N ARG A 145 -34.50 10.31 4.79
CA ARG A 145 -35.58 10.94 5.61
C ARG A 145 -35.07 11.37 6.98
N SER A 146 -35.16 12.67 7.18
CA SER A 146 -35.10 13.41 8.44
C SER A 146 -36.41 13.28 9.24
N ILE A 147 -36.42 12.57 10.38
CA ILE A 147 -37.30 12.76 11.57
C ILE A 147 -36.68 11.86 12.67
N ALA A 148 -36.52 12.18 13.96
CA ALA A 148 -37.01 13.23 14.83
C ALA A 148 -36.12 13.31 16.09
N LYS A 149 -36.31 14.39 16.85
CA LYS A 149 -35.66 14.75 18.12
C LYS A 149 -35.88 13.77 19.27
N SER A 150 -34.86 13.64 20.12
CA SER A 150 -34.96 13.57 21.60
C SER A 150 -33.52 13.69 22.14
N GLN A 151 -33.07 14.85 22.64
CA GLN A 151 -33.12 15.24 24.07
C GLN A 151 -32.92 14.06 25.01
N ALA A 152 -32.12 14.07 26.07
CA ALA A 152 -31.22 14.99 26.72
C ALA A 152 -30.75 14.18 27.96
N THR A 153 -29.52 14.28 28.43
CA THR A 153 -29.17 14.25 29.87
C THR A 153 -27.69 14.59 30.01
N ALA A 154 -27.46 15.74 30.65
CA ALA A 154 -26.18 16.17 31.18
C ALA A 154 -25.80 15.30 32.39
N ASN A 155 -24.50 15.06 32.58
CA ASN A 155 -23.77 15.61 33.72
C ASN A 155 -22.31 15.13 33.77
N ASN A 156 -21.42 16.12 33.88
CA ASN A 156 -20.22 16.21 34.74
C ASN A 156 -19.30 14.96 34.79
N THR A 157 -17.99 15.07 34.54
CA THR A 157 -17.07 15.76 35.45
C THR A 157 -15.66 15.91 34.83
N LYS A 158 -15.14 17.13 34.88
CA LYS A 158 -13.72 17.58 34.95
C LYS A 158 -12.60 16.56 34.64
N LYS A 159 -11.79 16.88 33.62
CA LYS A 159 -10.35 17.25 33.76
C LYS A 159 -9.72 17.43 32.37
N GLN A 160 -9.47 18.68 31.97
CA GLN A 160 -8.18 18.99 31.38
C GLN A 160 -7.17 19.04 32.54
N PRO A 161 -6.01 18.38 32.41
CA PRO A 161 -4.85 19.17 32.04
C PRO A 161 -3.96 18.48 30.99
N GLN A 162 -3.47 19.32 30.09
CA GLN A 162 -2.17 19.27 29.41
C GLN A 162 -1.31 18.02 29.72
N GLY A 163 -1.24 17.10 28.76
CA GLY A 163 -0.34 15.94 28.78
C GLY A 163 0.37 15.82 27.43
N LYS A 164 1.58 16.37 27.38
CA LYS A 164 2.61 16.31 26.33
C LYS A 164 2.33 15.35 25.17
N ILE A 165 2.10 15.92 23.99
CA ILE A 165 2.32 15.27 22.70
C ILE A 165 3.77 14.78 22.62
N ALA A 166 3.99 13.50 22.90
CA ALA A 166 5.23 12.85 22.51
C ALA A 166 5.15 12.63 21.00
N PHE A 167 5.62 13.61 20.24
CA PHE A 167 5.98 13.41 18.84
C PHE A 167 7.02 12.28 18.83
N GLY A 168 6.58 11.06 18.51
CA GLY A 168 7.51 10.01 18.10
C GLY A 168 8.39 10.61 17.02
N GLN A 169 9.70 10.62 17.27
CA GLN A 169 10.66 11.35 16.45
C GLN A 169 10.40 11.06 14.96
N PRO A 170 10.35 12.10 14.11
CA PRO A 170 10.13 11.89 12.68
C PRO A 170 11.19 10.92 12.18
N ASN A 171 10.75 9.77 11.64
CA ASN A 171 11.66 8.79 11.04
C ASN A 171 12.60 9.53 10.06
N PRO A 172 13.92 9.61 10.34
CA PRO A 172 14.85 10.47 9.62
C PRO A 172 14.97 10.07 8.14
N GLU A 173 14.71 8.81 7.81
CA GLU A 173 14.74 8.32 6.43
C GLU A 173 13.54 8.83 5.60
N ARG A 174 12.36 8.94 6.23
CA ARG A 174 11.19 9.53 5.56
C ARG A 174 11.42 11.01 5.26
N LEU A 175 12.09 11.72 6.16
CA LEU A 175 12.42 13.13 5.98
C LEU A 175 13.42 13.34 4.85
N LYS A 176 14.48 12.52 4.77
CA LYS A 176 15.47 12.57 3.68
C LYS A 176 14.84 12.32 2.31
N ARG A 177 14.05 11.26 2.16
CA ARG A 177 13.37 10.94 0.88
C ARG A 177 12.37 12.01 0.48
N MET A 178 11.70 12.63 1.45
CA MET A 178 10.79 13.74 1.20
C MET A 178 11.53 15.03 0.80
N GLU A 179 12.66 15.33 1.45
CA GLU A 179 13.54 16.45 1.11
C GLU A 179 14.06 16.33 -0.34
N GLU A 180 14.60 15.17 -0.72
CA GLU A 180 15.10 14.92 -2.08
C GLU A 180 14.01 15.10 -3.15
N ARG A 181 12.80 14.59 -2.87
CA ARG A 181 11.66 14.69 -3.78
C ARG A 181 11.07 16.09 -3.88
N LEU A 182 11.24 16.93 -2.85
CA LEU A 182 10.78 18.32 -2.86
C LEU A 182 11.80 19.26 -3.49
N LEU A 183 13.09 18.99 -3.28
CA LEU A 183 14.18 19.74 -3.90
C LEU A 183 14.34 19.45 -5.39
N SER A 184 13.74 18.37 -5.91
CA SER A 184 13.65 18.12 -7.35
C SER A 184 12.68 19.07 -8.07
N ILE A 185 11.76 19.72 -7.34
CA ILE A 185 10.84 20.72 -7.90
C ILE A 185 11.57 22.07 -8.00
N PRO A 186 11.76 22.65 -9.21
CA PRO A 186 12.56 23.86 -9.40
C PRO A 186 12.06 25.08 -8.60
N GLU A 187 10.74 25.22 -8.42
CA GLU A 187 10.12 26.30 -7.66
C GLU A 187 10.42 26.22 -6.16
N ILE A 188 10.35 25.01 -5.61
CA ILE A 188 10.62 24.75 -4.19
C ILE A 188 12.11 24.90 -3.90
N ARG A 189 12.97 24.42 -4.80
CA ARG A 189 14.42 24.58 -4.70
C ARG A 189 14.83 26.06 -4.63
N LYS A 190 14.29 26.90 -5.50
CA LYS A 190 14.57 28.35 -5.51
C LYS A 190 14.15 29.04 -4.20
N GLU A 191 12.96 28.72 -3.67
CA GLU A 191 12.49 29.29 -2.41
C GLU A 191 13.27 28.75 -1.20
N TYR A 192 13.70 27.48 -1.23
CA TYR A 192 14.52 26.87 -0.19
C TYR A 192 15.91 27.53 -0.12
N GLU A 193 16.59 27.71 -1.26
CA GLU A 193 17.89 28.40 -1.33
C GLU A 193 17.77 29.87 -0.87
N LYS A 194 16.67 30.54 -1.21
CA LYS A 194 16.38 31.91 -0.77
C LYS A 194 16.15 32.00 0.74
N ARG A 195 15.48 30.99 1.33
CA ARG A 195 15.25 30.92 2.77
C ARG A 195 16.54 30.58 3.52
N LEU A 196 17.39 29.72 2.96
CA LEU A 196 18.69 29.36 3.51
C LEU A 196 19.64 30.58 3.60
N LYS A 197 19.56 31.52 2.65
CA LYS A 197 20.31 32.79 2.72
C LYS A 197 19.85 33.72 3.86
N LYS A 198 18.61 33.58 4.35
CA LYS A 198 18.04 34.39 5.43
C LYS A 198 18.12 33.73 6.80
N ASP A 199 18.09 32.39 6.83
CA ASP A 199 18.15 31.59 8.05
C ASP A 199 19.02 30.34 7.77
N PRO A 200 20.34 30.40 8.06
CA PRO A 200 21.28 29.32 7.77
C PRO A 200 20.97 28.03 8.55
N GLU A 201 20.33 28.16 9.72
CA GLU A 201 19.95 27.05 10.59
C GLU A 201 18.87 26.14 9.97
N LEU A 202 18.24 26.57 8.87
CA LEU A 202 17.26 25.76 8.14
C LEU A 202 17.88 24.47 7.58
N LYS A 203 19.19 24.41 7.33
CA LYS A 203 19.83 23.19 6.80
C LYS A 203 20.00 22.09 7.85
N ASP A 204 20.17 22.48 9.11
CA ASP A 204 20.58 21.57 10.17
C ASP A 204 19.43 21.26 11.15
N ASN A 205 18.41 22.13 11.22
CA ASN A 205 17.25 21.92 12.08
C ASN A 205 16.08 21.24 11.33
N PRO A 206 15.74 19.97 11.63
CA PRO A 206 14.69 19.22 10.95
C PRO A 206 13.29 19.79 11.19
N GLU A 207 13.03 20.44 12.34
CA GLU A 207 11.73 21.04 12.65
C GLU A 207 11.49 22.28 11.78
N LYS A 208 12.52 23.13 11.63
CA LYS A 208 12.46 24.31 10.75
C LYS A 208 12.25 23.91 9.29
N LYS A 209 12.92 22.86 8.82
CA LYS A 209 12.70 22.31 7.47
C LYS A 209 11.27 21.84 7.26
N MET A 210 10.75 21.07 8.20
CA MET A 210 9.40 20.53 8.12
C MET A 210 8.34 21.65 8.10
N ALA A 211 8.56 22.71 8.89
CA ALA A 211 7.71 23.90 8.88
C ALA A 211 7.72 24.60 7.51
N PHE A 212 8.91 24.78 6.92
CA PHE A 212 9.07 25.37 5.58
C PHE A 212 8.34 24.55 4.50
N PHE A 213 8.53 23.23 4.47
CA PHE A 213 7.85 22.39 3.47
C PHE A 213 6.33 22.40 3.65
N ARG A 214 5.84 22.40 4.89
CA ARG A 214 4.40 22.52 5.19
C ARG A 214 3.81 23.83 4.66
N GLU A 215 4.55 24.92 4.78
CA GLU A 215 4.18 26.24 4.24
C GLU A 215 4.13 26.22 2.70
N MET A 216 5.14 25.64 2.05
CA MET A 216 5.19 25.49 0.59
C MET A 216 4.05 24.64 0.05
N PHE A 217 3.68 23.55 0.72
CA PHE A 217 2.53 22.72 0.36
C PHE A 217 1.20 23.47 0.46
N ARG A 218 1.04 24.34 1.47
CA ARG A 218 -0.15 25.18 1.62
C ARG A 218 -0.23 26.22 0.49
N LYS A 219 0.92 26.80 0.10
CA LYS A 219 1.03 27.76 -1.00
C LYS A 219 0.68 27.13 -2.36
N MET A 220 1.23 25.95 -2.67
CA MET A 220 0.94 25.24 -3.93
C MET A 220 -0.51 24.75 -4.03
N ARG A 221 -1.10 24.23 -2.94
CA ARG A 221 -2.53 23.82 -2.95
C ARG A 221 -3.48 25.01 -3.07
N GLY A 222 -3.07 26.19 -2.62
CA GLY A 222 -3.84 27.43 -2.75
C GLY A 222 -3.84 28.02 -4.16
N GLN A 223 -2.85 27.71 -5.00
CA GLN A 223 -2.73 28.28 -6.35
C GLN A 223 -3.55 27.57 -7.44
N ARG A 224 -4.12 26.39 -7.17
CA ARG A 224 -4.99 25.66 -8.13
C ARG A 224 -6.47 26.09 -8.13
N ARG A 225 -6.81 27.21 -7.48
CA ARG A 225 -8.20 27.71 -7.37
C ARG A 225 -8.42 29.13 -7.95
N ARG A 226 -7.61 29.57 -8.89
CA ARG A 226 -7.88 30.78 -9.66
C ARG A 226 -7.68 30.54 -11.14
#